data_AF-A0A9D6MP90-F1
#
_entry.id   AF-A0A9D6MP90-F1
#
_cell.length_a   1.000
_cell.length_b   1.000
_cell.length_c   1.000
_cell.angle_alpha   90.00
_cell.angle_beta   90.00
_cell.angle_gamma   90.00
#
_symmetry.space_group_name_H-M   'P 1'
#
loop_
_entity.id
_entity.type
_entity.pdbx_description
1 polymer ?
#
loop_
_entity_poly.entity_id
_entity_poly.type
_entity_poly.pdbx_seq_one_letter_code
_entity_poly.pdbx_strand_id
1 'polypeptide(L)'
;MAKPFESDRGTSSRPRSAVFLDVRTSWRLDGSARVLEQLAPRVVRGDIELLAVADWVAVGPEMARLFASHGARLIAGAPDPSSGSRRGVSLAVIAGLWLASCDAGAVLEIITDGADDHTFDAVGYAAARRGAVFRRLSLREIRG
;
A
#
# COMPACT_ATOMS: atom_id res chain seq x y z
N MET A 1 -40.85 11.02 -14.45
CA MET A 1 -39.64 11.87 -14.56
C MET A 1 -38.96 11.86 -13.19
N ALA A 2 -37.97 10.99 -13.00
CA ALA A 2 -37.30 10.81 -11.71
C ALA A 2 -36.28 11.92 -11.49
N LYS A 3 -36.25 12.52 -10.29
CA LYS A 3 -35.24 13.51 -9.91
C LYS A 3 -33.84 12.87 -9.96
N PRO A 4 -32.78 13.61 -10.37
CA PRO A 4 -31.42 13.14 -10.23
C PRO A 4 -31.12 12.85 -8.76
N PHE A 5 -30.39 11.76 -8.51
CA PHE A 5 -29.81 11.48 -7.20
C PHE A 5 -28.71 12.53 -6.96
N GLU A 6 -29.05 13.63 -6.30
CA GLU A 6 -28.05 14.54 -5.76
C GLU A 6 -27.27 13.76 -4.70
N SER A 7 -26.07 13.30 -5.08
CA SER A 7 -25.13 12.78 -4.10
C SER A 7 -24.69 13.95 -3.25
N ASP A 8 -25.26 14.05 -2.05
CA ASP A 8 -24.71 14.84 -0.96
C ASP A 8 -23.36 14.21 -0.57
N ARG A 9 -22.34 14.44 -1.40
CA ARG A 9 -20.95 14.13 -1.06
C ARG A 9 -20.52 15.21 -0.09
N GLY A 10 -20.92 15.05 1.17
CA GLY A 10 -20.13 15.56 2.27
C GLY A 10 -18.66 15.25 1.97
N THR A 11 -17.82 16.26 2.06
CA THR A 11 -16.40 16.24 1.73
C THR A 11 -15.62 15.34 2.68
N SER A 12 -15.84 14.02 2.65
CA SER A 12 -14.76 13.10 2.91
C SER A 12 -13.95 13.05 1.62
N SER A 13 -12.93 13.91 1.51
CA SER A 13 -11.94 13.70 0.45
C SER A 13 -11.38 12.31 0.70
N ARG A 14 -11.55 11.37 -0.23
CA ARG A 14 -10.83 10.11 -0.19
C ARG A 14 -9.36 10.42 0.13
N PRO A 15 -8.66 9.54 0.89
CA PRO A 15 -7.25 9.72 1.16
C PRO A 15 -6.54 10.04 -0.16
N ARG A 16 -5.90 11.20 -0.22
CA ARG A 16 -5.20 11.64 -1.43
C ARG A 16 -4.00 10.76 -1.74
N SER A 17 -3.63 9.88 -0.82
CA SER A 17 -2.43 9.08 -0.93
C SER A 17 -2.67 7.64 -0.47
N ALA A 18 -1.86 6.72 -0.97
CA ALA A 18 -1.80 5.36 -0.48
C ALA A 18 -0.36 4.92 -0.26
N VAL A 19 -0.15 4.12 0.78
CA VAL A 19 1.12 3.49 1.10
C VAL A 19 0.94 1.98 1.05
N PHE A 20 1.69 1.34 0.17
CA PHE A 20 1.74 -0.10 -0.01
C PHE A 20 3.01 -0.67 0.61
N LEU A 21 2.88 -1.63 1.50
CA LEU A 21 4.00 -2.34 2.11
C LEU A 21 4.17 -3.69 1.41
N ASP A 22 5.32 -3.92 0.78
CA ASP A 22 5.75 -5.24 0.30
C ASP A 22 6.31 -6.05 1.48
N VAL A 23 5.43 -6.73 2.21
CA VAL A 23 5.78 -7.43 3.44
C VAL A 23 6.39 -8.79 3.10
N ARG A 24 7.64 -8.97 3.49
CA ARG A 24 8.43 -10.18 3.26
C ARG A 24 8.69 -10.92 4.57
N THR A 25 9.10 -12.18 4.48
CA THR A 25 9.55 -12.98 5.65
C THR A 25 10.74 -12.37 6.39
N SER A 26 11.52 -11.50 5.75
CA SER A 26 12.59 -10.71 6.36
C SER A 26 12.10 -9.58 7.27
N TRP A 27 10.82 -9.19 7.19
CA TRP A 27 10.24 -8.23 8.10
C TRP A 27 10.14 -8.83 9.50
N ARG A 28 10.78 -8.19 10.47
CA ARG A 28 10.73 -8.58 11.89
C ARG A 28 9.67 -7.75 12.60
N LEU A 29 8.98 -8.32 13.59
CA LEU A 29 7.88 -7.67 14.30
C LEU A 29 8.26 -6.27 14.81
N ASP A 30 9.37 -6.13 15.56
CA ASP A 30 9.84 -4.84 16.07
C ASP A 30 10.15 -3.84 14.95
N GLY A 31 10.74 -4.34 13.86
CA GLY A 31 11.08 -3.53 12.70
C GLY A 31 9.84 -3.08 11.92
N SER A 32 8.77 -3.88 11.92
CA SER A 32 7.46 -3.53 11.35
C SER A 32 6.74 -2.52 12.22
N ALA A 33 6.76 -2.71 13.55
CA ALA A 33 6.13 -1.81 14.52
C ALA A 33 6.65 -0.38 14.35
N ARG A 34 7.98 -0.19 14.29
CA ARG A 34 8.58 1.14 14.08
C ARG A 34 8.12 1.82 12.79
N VAL A 35 7.97 1.07 11.69
CA VAL A 35 7.51 1.63 10.40
C VAL A 35 6.03 2.01 10.49
N LEU A 36 5.23 1.17 11.13
CA LEU A 36 3.80 1.43 11.33
C LEU A 36 3.57 2.63 12.27
N GLU A 37 4.37 2.77 13.33
CA GLU A 37 4.35 3.93 14.24
C GLU A 37 4.64 5.25 13.51
N GLN A 38 5.59 5.25 12.56
CA GLN A 38 5.88 6.43 11.74
C GLN A 38 4.74 6.78 10.79
N LEU A 39 4.00 5.78 10.27
CA LEU A 39 2.90 5.99 9.34
C LEU A 39 1.56 6.27 10.04
N ALA A 40 1.38 5.81 11.28
CA ALA A 40 0.12 5.89 12.01
C ALA A 40 -0.49 7.30 12.07
N PRO A 41 0.26 8.39 12.30
CA PRO A 41 -0.34 9.73 12.30
C PRO A 41 -1.02 10.10 10.98
N ARG A 42 -0.45 9.68 9.83
CA ARG A 42 -1.02 9.91 8.50
C ARG A 42 -2.28 9.07 8.28
N VAL A 43 -2.32 7.84 8.81
CA VAL A 43 -3.51 6.98 8.75
C VAL A 43 -4.64 7.58 9.60
N VAL A 44 -4.35 7.97 10.84
CA VAL A 44 -5.34 8.53 11.78
C VAL A 44 -5.97 9.82 11.26
N ARG A 45 -5.20 10.67 10.58
CA ARG A 45 -5.70 11.89 9.94
C ARG A 45 -6.50 11.63 8.66
N GLY A 46 -6.47 10.41 8.13
CA GLY A 46 -7.06 10.07 6.83
C GLY A 46 -6.24 10.55 5.63
N ASP A 47 -4.98 10.95 5.83
CA ASP A 47 -4.09 11.43 4.76
C ASP A 47 -3.67 10.29 3.81
N ILE A 48 -3.56 9.06 4.34
CA ILE A 48 -3.18 7.86 3.59
C ILE A 48 -4.16 6.69 3.80
N GLU A 49 -4.36 5.89 2.76
CA GLU A 49 -4.75 4.49 2.90
C GLU A 49 -3.49 3.64 3.07
N LEU A 50 -3.45 2.79 4.10
CA LEU A 50 -2.32 1.89 4.37
C LEU A 50 -2.68 0.46 3.99
N LEU A 51 -1.92 -0.13 3.06
CA LEU A 51 -2.12 -1.50 2.60
C LEU A 51 -0.84 -2.31 2.83
N ALA A 52 -0.98 -3.48 3.44
CA ALA A 52 0.10 -4.44 3.62
C ALA A 52 -0.14 -5.65 2.72
N VAL A 53 0.75 -5.90 1.76
CA VAL A 53 0.64 -7.04 0.83
C VAL A 53 1.69 -8.08 1.20
N ALA A 54 1.25 -9.32 1.43
CA ALA A 54 2.11 -10.37 1.96
C ALA A 54 1.75 -11.76 1.44
N ASP A 55 2.64 -12.71 1.69
CA ASP A 55 2.31 -14.14 1.68
C ASP A 55 1.91 -14.57 3.11
N TRP A 56 1.01 -15.54 3.26
CA TRP A 56 0.59 -16.02 4.60
C TRP A 56 1.76 -16.51 5.46
N VAL A 57 2.82 -17.02 4.85
CA VAL A 57 4.04 -17.44 5.58
C VAL A 57 4.82 -16.24 6.14
N ALA A 58 4.74 -15.08 5.50
CA ALA A 58 5.42 -13.86 5.96
C ALA A 58 4.70 -13.17 7.12
N VAL A 59 3.38 -13.38 7.27
CA VAL A 59 2.57 -12.69 8.27
C VAL A 59 1.87 -13.71 9.16
N GLY A 60 2.50 -13.99 10.31
CA GLY A 60 1.86 -14.74 11.40
C GLY A 60 0.79 -13.93 12.13
N PRO A 61 0.05 -14.55 13.08
CA PRO A 61 -1.08 -13.92 13.76
C PRO A 61 -0.75 -12.61 14.50
N GLU A 62 0.41 -12.54 15.13
CA GLU A 62 0.85 -11.35 15.87
C GLU A 62 1.15 -10.19 14.93
N MET A 63 1.86 -10.45 13.83
CA MET A 63 2.13 -9.46 12.80
C MET A 63 0.83 -8.98 12.13
N ALA A 64 -0.13 -9.88 11.88
CA ALA A 64 -1.45 -9.50 11.35
C ALA A 64 -2.21 -8.56 12.29
N ARG A 65 -2.20 -8.85 13.61
CA ARG A 65 -2.79 -7.98 14.64
C ARG A 65 -2.10 -6.63 14.70
N LEU A 66 -0.77 -6.61 14.60
CA LEU A 66 0.01 -5.38 14.57
C LEU A 66 -0.36 -4.49 13.37
N PHE A 67 -0.48 -5.06 12.17
CA PHE A 67 -0.93 -4.32 10.99
C PHE A 67 -2.35 -3.76 11.18
N ALA A 68 -3.28 -4.61 11.65
CA ALA A 68 -4.67 -4.21 11.87
C ALA A 68 -4.80 -3.10 12.93
N SER A 69 -4.03 -3.16 14.03
CA SER A 69 -4.07 -2.14 15.08
C SER A 69 -3.58 -0.77 14.62
N HIS A 70 -2.79 -0.71 13.55
CA HIS A 70 -2.30 0.52 12.92
C HIS A 70 -3.16 0.95 11.72
N GLY A 71 -4.32 0.34 11.52
CA GLY A 71 -5.26 0.67 10.44
C GLY A 71 -4.82 0.18 9.06
N ALA A 72 -3.84 -0.72 8.97
CA ALA A 72 -3.44 -1.30 7.70
C ALA A 72 -4.44 -2.36 7.23
N ARG A 73 -4.81 -2.30 5.95
CA ARG A 73 -5.51 -3.38 5.27
C ARG A 73 -4.52 -4.46 4.84
N LEU A 74 -4.52 -5.59 5.53
CA LEU A 74 -3.69 -6.74 5.18
C LEU A 74 -4.32 -7.54 4.03
N ILE A 75 -3.56 -7.73 2.96
CA ILE A 75 -3.90 -8.56 1.81
C ILE A 75 -2.84 -9.66 1.74
N ALA A 76 -3.22 -10.88 2.15
CA ALA A 76 -2.31 -12.02 2.22
C ALA A 76 -2.73 -13.15 1.27
N GLY A 77 -1.78 -13.64 0.49
CA GLY A 77 -1.95 -14.74 -0.46
C GLY A 77 -1.30 -16.05 -0.01
N ALA A 78 -1.63 -17.15 -0.68
CA ALA A 78 -0.94 -18.43 -0.47
C ALA A 78 0.57 -18.28 -0.80
N PRO A 79 1.46 -18.86 0.01
CA PRO A 79 2.89 -18.84 -0.28
C PRO A 79 3.16 -19.58 -1.59
N ASP A 80 3.87 -18.94 -2.52
CA ASP A 80 4.34 -19.60 -3.74
C ASP A 80 5.84 -19.90 -3.62
N PRO A 81 6.24 -21.17 -3.47
CA PRO A 81 7.65 -21.54 -3.34
C PRO A 81 8.44 -21.37 -4.65
N SER A 82 7.78 -21.08 -5.78
CA SER A 82 8.40 -21.18 -7.11
C SER A 82 8.95 -19.87 -7.71
N SER A 83 8.67 -18.67 -7.17
CA SER A 83 9.37 -17.45 -7.61
C SER A 83 9.06 -16.20 -6.75
N GLY A 84 10.06 -15.34 -6.56
CA GLY A 84 9.92 -14.04 -5.89
C GLY A 84 9.11 -12.97 -6.64
N SER A 85 8.55 -13.28 -7.83
CA SER A 85 7.94 -12.30 -8.74
C SER A 85 6.42 -12.14 -8.59
N ARG A 86 5.67 -13.13 -8.06
CA ARG A 86 4.20 -13.01 -7.96
C ARG A 86 3.70 -12.09 -6.85
N ARG A 87 4.42 -11.93 -5.73
CA ARG A 87 4.01 -10.98 -4.69
C ARG A 87 4.10 -9.54 -5.19
N GLY A 88 5.17 -9.21 -5.92
CA GLY A 88 5.31 -7.95 -6.66
C GLY A 88 4.15 -7.73 -7.64
N VAL A 89 3.75 -8.77 -8.37
CA VAL A 89 2.57 -8.72 -9.27
C VAL A 89 1.27 -8.48 -8.49
N SER A 90 1.02 -9.17 -7.38
CA SER A 90 -0.15 -8.93 -6.53
C SER A 90 -0.20 -7.47 -6.06
N LEU A 91 0.94 -6.95 -5.58
CA LEU A 91 1.04 -5.57 -5.16
C LEU A 91 0.78 -4.61 -6.33
N ALA A 92 1.36 -4.87 -7.50
CA ALA A 92 1.15 -4.05 -8.69
C ALA A 92 -0.32 -4.05 -9.16
N VAL A 93 -1.01 -5.20 -9.06
CA VAL A 93 -2.45 -5.30 -9.36
C VAL A 93 -3.27 -4.46 -8.38
N ILE A 94 -3.00 -4.57 -7.07
CA ILE A 94 -3.75 -3.81 -6.05
C ILE A 94 -3.45 -2.31 -6.20
N ALA A 95 -2.20 -1.93 -6.46
CA ALA A 95 -1.82 -0.56 -6.79
C ALA A 95 -2.57 -0.04 -8.03
N GLY A 96 -2.69 -0.86 -9.07
CA GLY A 96 -3.47 -0.54 -10.27
C GLY A 96 -4.96 -0.32 -9.99
N LEU A 97 -5.56 -1.13 -9.11
CA LEU A 97 -6.95 -0.94 -8.67
C LEU A 97 -7.13 0.39 -7.93
N TRP A 98 -6.19 0.75 -7.06
CA TRP A 98 -6.23 2.04 -6.37
C TRP A 98 -6.08 3.21 -7.35
N LEU A 99 -5.08 3.15 -8.24
CA LEU A 99 -4.82 4.14 -9.30
C LEU A 99 -6.02 4.33 -10.25
N ALA A 100 -6.82 3.29 -10.47
CA ALA A 100 -8.01 3.40 -11.30
C ALA A 100 -9.04 4.39 -10.73
N SER A 101 -9.02 4.63 -9.41
CA SER A 101 -10.00 5.40 -8.66
C SER A 101 -9.47 6.67 -8.00
N CYS A 102 -8.17 6.96 -8.15
CA CYS A 102 -7.52 8.12 -7.54
C CYS A 102 -7.75 9.41 -8.34
N ASP A 103 -7.67 10.55 -7.65
CA ASP A 103 -7.68 11.87 -8.29
C ASP A 103 -6.29 12.22 -8.84
N ALA A 104 -6.23 13.16 -9.79
CA ALA A 104 -4.96 13.73 -10.23
C ALA A 104 -4.27 14.45 -9.06
N GLY A 105 -2.95 14.32 -8.97
CA GLY A 105 -2.13 14.80 -7.84
C GLY A 105 -2.10 13.87 -6.64
N ALA A 106 -2.80 12.73 -6.68
CA ALA A 106 -2.70 11.72 -5.64
C ALA A 106 -1.29 11.11 -5.54
N VAL A 107 -0.89 10.64 -4.36
CA VAL A 107 0.46 10.06 -4.13
C VAL A 107 0.37 8.57 -3.84
N LEU A 108 1.08 7.76 -4.62
CA LEU A 108 1.23 6.32 -4.37
C LEU A 108 2.68 6.03 -3.94
N GLU A 109 2.84 5.53 -2.72
CA GLU A 109 4.12 5.14 -2.14
C GLU A 109 4.18 3.61 -2.02
N ILE A 110 5.21 2.99 -2.59
CA ILE A 110 5.49 1.55 -2.40
C ILE A 110 6.75 1.43 -1.55
N ILE A 111 6.63 0.81 -0.37
CA ILE A 111 7.73 0.52 0.54
C ILE A 111 8.13 -0.94 0.36
N THR A 112 9.38 -1.16 -0.01
CA THR A 112 9.95 -2.48 -0.32
C THR A 112 11.18 -2.78 0.52
N ASP A 113 11.49 -4.05 0.74
CA ASP A 113 12.71 -4.46 1.46
C ASP A 113 13.98 -4.48 0.56
N GLY A 114 13.90 -3.97 -0.67
CA GLY A 114 15.01 -3.92 -1.63
C GLY A 114 14.70 -3.08 -2.87
N ALA A 115 15.75 -2.52 -3.50
CA ALA A 115 15.63 -1.47 -4.52
C ALA A 115 15.34 -1.95 -5.96
N ASP A 116 15.45 -3.25 -6.26
CA ASP A 116 15.48 -3.74 -7.65
C ASP A 116 14.33 -4.70 -7.96
N ASP A 117 13.10 -4.19 -7.96
CA ASP A 117 11.93 -4.91 -8.45
C ASP A 117 11.29 -4.08 -9.56
N HIS A 118 11.69 -4.40 -10.80
CA HIS A 118 11.19 -3.77 -12.02
C HIS A 118 9.68 -3.95 -12.21
N THR A 119 9.02 -4.82 -11.44
CA THR A 119 7.56 -4.95 -11.46
C THR A 119 6.86 -3.62 -11.17
N PHE A 120 7.47 -2.74 -10.37
CA PHE A 120 6.88 -1.46 -10.02
C PHE A 120 7.11 -0.34 -11.05
N ASP A 121 7.95 -0.57 -12.05
CA ASP A 121 8.15 0.41 -13.15
C ASP A 121 6.84 0.59 -13.95
N ALA A 122 6.09 -0.51 -14.15
CA ALA A 122 4.76 -0.47 -14.76
C ALA A 122 3.74 0.32 -13.91
N VAL A 123 3.84 0.23 -12.57
CA VAL A 123 3.00 1.00 -11.66
C VAL A 123 3.34 2.49 -11.76
N GLY A 124 4.62 2.84 -11.79
CA GLY A 124 5.08 4.21 -12.00
C GLY A 124 4.58 4.82 -13.31
N TYR A 125 4.64 4.04 -14.40
CA TYR A 125 4.08 4.45 -15.69
C TYR A 125 2.56 4.67 -15.64
N ALA A 126 1.82 3.76 -14.99
CA ALA A 126 0.37 3.90 -14.82
C ALA A 126 0.00 5.13 -13.98
N ALA A 127 0.75 5.39 -12.90
CA ALA A 127 0.56 6.55 -12.04
C ALA A 127 0.76 7.87 -12.82
N ALA A 128 1.85 7.98 -13.59
CA ALA A 128 2.12 9.15 -14.42
C ALA A 128 0.98 9.42 -15.42
N ARG A 129 0.44 8.38 -16.07
CA ARG A 129 -0.70 8.52 -16.98
C ARG A 129 -2.00 8.97 -16.31
N ARG A 130 -2.14 8.76 -15.00
CA ARG A 130 -3.27 9.22 -14.19
C ARG A 130 -3.02 10.58 -13.53
N GLY A 131 -1.85 11.18 -13.73
CA GLY A 131 -1.45 12.41 -13.06
C GLY A 131 -1.16 12.22 -11.57
N ALA A 132 -0.89 10.99 -11.13
CA ALA A 132 -0.50 10.67 -9.76
C ALA A 132 1.02 10.71 -9.61
N VAL A 133 1.49 11.01 -8.40
CA VAL A 133 2.90 10.97 -8.03
C VAL A 133 3.23 9.57 -7.53
N PHE A 134 4.22 8.93 -8.16
CA PHE A 134 4.72 7.63 -7.72
C PHE A 134 6.02 7.80 -6.94
N ARG A 135 6.12 7.13 -5.78
CA ARG A 135 7.35 7.01 -5.01
C ARG A 135 7.61 5.56 -4.68
N ARG A 136 8.85 5.12 -4.92
CA ARG A 136 9.34 3.85 -4.43
C ARG A 136 10.34 4.13 -3.32
N LEU A 137 10.13 3.52 -2.17
CA LEU A 137 10.95 3.69 -0.98
C LEU A 137 11.43 2.32 -0.53
N SER A 138 12.65 2.26 -0.03
CA SER A 138 13.15 1.10 0.68
C SER A 138 12.81 1.19 2.16
N LEU A 139 12.69 0.04 2.81
CA LEU A 139 12.50 -0.06 4.25
C LEU A 139 13.64 0.62 5.03
N ARG A 140 14.85 0.65 4.45
CA ARG A 140 16.00 1.37 4.98
C ARG A 140 15.78 2.88 4.98
N GLU A 141 15.32 3.45 3.87
CA GLU A 141 15.05 4.91 3.77
C GLU A 141 13.99 5.38 4.77
N ILE A 142 13.01 4.53 5.10
CA ILE A 142 11.99 4.82 6.11
C ILE A 142 12.57 4.75 7.54
N ARG A 143 13.49 3.80 7.80
CA ARG A 143 14.04 3.57 9.14
C ARG A 143 15.10 4.60 9.57
N GLY A 144 15.77 5.25 8.61
CA GLY A 144 16.95 6.10 8.80
C GLY A 144 18.23 5.33 8.59
#